data_AF-A0A834IVH2-F1
#
_entry.id   AF-A0A834IVH2-F1
#
_cell.length_a   1.000
_cell.length_b   1.000
_cell.length_c   1.000
_cell.angle_alpha   90.00
_cell.angle_beta   90.00
_cell.angle_gamma   90.00
#
_symmetry.space_group_name_H-M   'P 1'
#
loop_
_entity.id
_entity.type
_entity.pdbx_description
1 polymer ?
#
loop_
_entity_poly.entity_id
_entity_poly.type
_entity_poly.pdbx_seq_one_letter_code
_entity_poly.pdbx_strand_id
1 'polypeptide(L)'
;MSESNDIFAETLNPDELITDNNKKDSTTINKPVKYVRLPFSKIKQIMKMDPDCALVQQDAAFLVTKATEMFIEFLTKETYKQLMGNKRKTLTKRDVDATIEVIPQLCFLDGALE
;
A
#
# COMPACT_ATOMS: atom_id res chain seq x y z
N MET A 1 17.26 9.92 27.21
CA MET A 1 15.96 9.59 26.57
C MET A 1 16.27 9.06 25.19
N SER A 2 16.39 7.74 25.10
CA SER A 2 16.60 7.00 23.86
C SER A 2 15.42 6.06 23.74
N GLU A 3 14.45 6.42 22.91
CA GLU A 3 13.43 5.46 22.46
C GLU A 3 13.78 5.04 21.04
N SER A 4 13.87 3.72 20.92
CA SER A 4 14.54 2.95 19.90
C SER A 4 13.83 3.00 18.55
N ASN A 5 14.65 3.09 17.49
CA ASN A 5 14.29 2.80 16.11
C ASN A 5 14.12 1.28 15.92
N ASP A 6 13.05 0.68 16.44
CA ASP A 6 12.77 -0.75 16.27
C ASP A 6 11.64 -1.03 15.25
N ILE A 7 11.64 -0.32 14.10
CA ILE A 7 10.73 -0.61 12.99
C ILE A 7 11.44 -1.37 11.84
N PHE A 8 12.76 -1.50 11.88
CA PHE A 8 13.55 -2.07 10.76
C PHE A 8 14.22 -3.42 11.03
N ALA A 9 14.00 -4.04 12.20
CA ALA A 9 14.72 -5.25 12.60
C ALA A 9 13.95 -6.57 12.42
N GLU A 10 13.06 -6.67 11.43
CA GLU A 10 12.53 -7.97 11.01
C GLU A 10 13.25 -8.38 9.73
N THR A 11 14.30 -9.19 9.88
CA THR A 11 15.04 -9.80 8.79
C THR A 11 14.07 -10.55 7.88
N LEU A 12 13.92 -10.04 6.65
CA LEU A 12 13.18 -10.65 5.55
C LEU A 12 13.66 -12.09 5.36
N ASN A 13 12.84 -13.06 5.75
CA ASN A 13 13.06 -14.46 5.42
C ASN A 13 12.39 -14.72 4.05
N PRO A 14 13.15 -15.01 2.97
CA PRO A 14 12.60 -15.15 1.62
C PRO A 14 11.57 -16.27 1.48
N ASP A 15 11.61 -17.25 2.38
CA ASP A 15 10.74 -18.43 2.33
C ASP A 15 9.33 -18.19 2.91
N GLU A 16 9.07 -17.04 3.55
CA GLU A 16 7.73 -16.68 4.04
C GLU A 16 6.88 -15.88 3.03
N LEU A 17 7.33 -15.84 1.77
CA LEU A 17 6.61 -15.24 0.66
C LEU A 17 5.35 -16.07 0.31
N ILE A 18 4.29 -15.86 1.08
CA ILE A 18 2.86 -16.02 0.76
C ILE A 18 2.52 -17.36 0.07
N THR A 19 2.08 -18.35 0.87
CA THR A 19 1.40 -19.54 0.36
C THR A 19 -0.04 -19.19 -0.09
N ASP A 20 -0.21 -18.84 -1.36
CA ASP A 20 -1.49 -19.06 -2.04
C ASP A 20 -1.62 -20.57 -2.24
N ASN A 21 -2.37 -21.29 -1.39
CA ASN A 21 -3.06 -22.53 -1.81
C ASN A 21 -4.12 -23.03 -0.82
N ASN A 22 -5.31 -23.20 -1.38
CA ASN A 22 -6.33 -24.17 -0.99
C ASN A 22 -5.71 -25.55 -0.69
N LYS A 23 -5.50 -25.89 0.59
CA LYS A 23 -5.27 -27.27 1.03
C LYS A 23 -5.77 -27.45 2.46
N LYS A 24 -6.76 -28.34 2.62
CA LYS A 24 -7.10 -28.95 3.92
C LYS A 24 -5.87 -29.73 4.40
N ASP A 25 -5.33 -29.39 5.56
CA ASP A 25 -5.04 -30.35 6.62
C ASP A 25 -4.57 -29.66 7.90
N SER A 26 -4.76 -30.40 8.99
CA SER A 26 -4.87 -29.97 10.38
C SER A 26 -3.52 -29.80 11.08
N THR A 27 -3.52 -28.95 12.12
CA THR A 27 -2.64 -28.96 13.33
C THR A 27 -1.49 -27.94 13.37
N THR A 28 -1.49 -27.14 14.45
CA THR A 28 -0.53 -26.10 14.93
C THR A 28 -0.82 -24.65 14.48
N ILE A 29 -1.47 -23.88 15.36
CA ILE A 29 -1.89 -22.48 15.12
C ILE A 29 -0.67 -21.54 15.18
N ASN A 30 0.12 -21.49 14.11
CA ASN A 30 0.87 -20.30 13.75
C ASN A 30 0.02 -19.59 12.69
N LYS A 31 -0.69 -18.52 13.07
CA LYS A 31 -1.35 -17.67 12.07
C LYS A 31 -0.24 -17.16 11.15
N PRO A 32 -0.32 -17.34 9.82
CA PRO A 32 0.70 -16.83 8.92
C PRO A 32 0.81 -15.32 9.13
N VAL A 33 2.03 -14.85 9.40
CA VAL A 33 2.32 -13.42 9.53
C VAL A 33 1.99 -12.79 8.18
N LYS A 34 0.96 -11.95 8.15
CA LYS A 34 0.61 -11.20 6.95
C LYS A 34 1.53 -10.00 6.87
N TYR A 35 2.59 -10.13 6.08
CA TYR A 35 3.52 -9.04 5.83
C TYR A 35 2.90 -7.85 5.10
N VAL A 36 1.78 -8.02 4.42
CA VAL A 36 1.04 -6.95 3.73
C VAL A 36 -0.41 -6.89 4.22
N ARG A 37 -0.94 -5.66 4.33
CA ARG A 37 -2.31 -5.33 4.71
C ARG A 37 -3.26 -5.38 3.51
N LEU A 38 -2.76 -5.01 2.33
CA LEU A 38 -3.53 -5.07 1.09
C LEU A 38 -3.59 -6.51 0.54
N PRO A 39 -4.69 -6.90 -0.13
CA PRO A 39 -4.83 -8.23 -0.72
C PRO A 39 -3.85 -8.43 -1.87
N PHE A 40 -2.79 -9.21 -1.62
CA PHE A 40 -1.67 -9.44 -2.55
C PHE A 40 -2.12 -9.88 -3.96
N SER A 41 -3.06 -10.83 -4.04
CA SER A 41 -3.56 -11.34 -5.33
C SER A 41 -4.26 -10.26 -6.16
N LYS A 42 -4.86 -9.24 -5.52
CA LYS A 42 -5.48 -8.10 -6.22
C LYS A 42 -4.45 -7.14 -6.78
N ILE A 43 -3.37 -6.89 -6.06
CA ILE A 43 -2.25 -6.10 -6.58
C ILE A 43 -1.66 -6.77 -7.82
N LYS A 44 -1.39 -8.08 -7.77
CA LYS A 44 -0.91 -8.84 -8.94
C LYS A 44 -1.90 -8.78 -10.12
N GLN A 45 -3.20 -8.85 -9.84
CA GLN A 45 -4.23 -8.76 -10.88
C GLN A 45 -4.21 -7.39 -11.56
N ILE A 46 -4.11 -6.30 -10.79
CA ILE A 46 -4.02 -4.93 -11.32
C ILE A 46 -2.75 -4.74 -12.14
N MET A 47 -1.59 -5.22 -11.65
CA MET A 47 -0.33 -5.14 -12.41
C MET A 47 -0.43 -5.84 -13.77
N LYS A 48 -1.15 -6.96 -13.86
CA LYS A 48 -1.37 -7.71 -15.11
C LYS A 48 -2.43 -7.11 -16.03
N MET A 49 -3.10 -6.02 -15.64
CA MET A 49 -4.01 -5.31 -16.55
C MET A 49 -3.23 -4.53 -17.62
N ASP A 50 -1.95 -4.26 -17.38
CA ASP A 50 -1.05 -3.68 -18.37
C ASP A 50 -0.72 -4.74 -19.46
N PRO A 51 -1.09 -4.49 -20.73
CA PRO A 51 -0.84 -5.44 -21.83
C PRO A 51 0.65 -5.71 -22.08
N ASP A 52 1.54 -4.78 -21.69
CA ASP A 52 2.98 -4.94 -21.85
C ASP A 52 3.62 -5.70 -20.67
N CYS A 53 2.84 -5.98 -19.61
CA CYS A 53 3.29 -6.71 -18.43
C CYS A 53 3.04 -8.22 -18.54
N ALA A 54 3.93 -8.93 -19.23
CA ALA A 54 3.80 -10.38 -19.45
C ALA A 54 3.95 -11.22 -18.16
N LEU A 55 4.88 -10.85 -17.27
CA LEU A 55 5.17 -11.60 -16.04
C LEU A 55 5.38 -10.64 -14.86
N VAL A 56 4.77 -10.98 -13.73
CA VAL A 56 4.95 -10.28 -12.46
C VAL A 56 5.63 -11.21 -11.46
N GLN A 57 6.88 -10.93 -11.13
CA GLN A 57 7.62 -11.63 -10.07
C GLN A 57 7.03 -11.34 -8.70
N GLN A 58 7.21 -12.27 -7.76
CA GLN A 58 6.64 -12.17 -6.41
C GLN A 58 7.21 -10.99 -5.63
N ASP A 59 8.52 -10.77 -5.69
CA ASP A 59 9.21 -9.68 -4.99
C ASP A 59 8.79 -8.31 -5.52
N ALA A 60 8.61 -8.18 -6.84
CA ALA A 60 8.10 -6.97 -7.46
C ALA A 60 6.67 -6.66 -6.98
N ALA A 61 5.79 -7.67 -6.98
CA ALA A 61 4.43 -7.50 -6.44
C ALA A 61 4.43 -7.15 -4.95
N PHE A 62 5.38 -7.70 -4.17
CA PHE A 62 5.50 -7.40 -2.75
C PHE A 62 5.89 -5.94 -2.52
N LEU A 63 6.91 -5.47 -3.25
CA LEU A 63 7.35 -4.09 -3.19
C LEU A 63 6.25 -3.12 -3.62
N VAL A 64 5.53 -3.41 -4.71
CA VAL A 64 4.39 -2.60 -5.17
C VAL A 64 3.26 -2.60 -4.13
N THR A 65 3.00 -3.73 -3.47
CA THR A 65 1.99 -3.80 -2.40
C THR A 65 2.37 -2.89 -1.24
N LYS A 66 3.64 -2.92 -0.80
CA LYS A 66 4.15 -2.03 0.25
C LYS A 66 4.16 -0.56 -0.15
N ALA A 67 4.60 -0.27 -1.38
CA ALA A 67 4.56 1.09 -1.91
C ALA A 67 3.13 1.63 -1.96
N THR A 68 2.15 0.81 -2.36
CA THR A 68 0.73 1.20 -2.37
C THR A 68 0.22 1.51 -0.97
N GLU A 69 0.59 0.72 0.04
CA GLU A 69 0.22 1.03 1.44
C GLU A 69 0.81 2.37 1.91
N MET A 70 2.09 2.60 1.64
CA MET A 70 2.78 3.84 1.99
C MET A 70 2.18 5.03 1.24
N PHE A 71 1.81 4.84 -0.02
CA PHE A 71 1.18 5.85 -0.85
C PHE A 71 -0.19 6.27 -0.31
N ILE A 72 -1.04 5.32 0.09
CA ILE A 72 -2.35 5.65 0.71
C ILE A 72 -2.14 6.46 2.00
N GLU A 73 -1.17 6.06 2.82
CA GLU A 73 -0.86 6.77 4.07
C GLU A 73 -0.32 8.18 3.79
N PHE A 74 0.55 8.33 2.79
CA PHE A 74 1.06 9.62 2.32
C PHE A 74 -0.07 10.53 1.83
N LEU A 75 -0.87 10.08 0.86
CA LEU A 75 -1.97 10.85 0.28
C LEU A 75 -2.96 11.31 1.36
N THR A 76 -3.31 10.42 2.29
CA THR A 76 -4.22 10.72 3.39
C THR A 76 -3.64 11.79 4.32
N LYS A 77 -2.35 11.68 4.70
CA LYS A 77 -1.69 12.66 5.57
C LYS A 77 -1.58 14.03 4.91
N GLU A 78 -1.17 14.09 3.65
CA GLU A 78 -1.05 15.35 2.92
C GLU A 78 -2.42 16.02 2.75
N THR A 79 -3.44 15.25 2.38
CA THR A 79 -4.81 15.76 2.28
C THR A 79 -5.32 16.30 3.61
N TYR A 80 -5.07 15.57 4.69
CA TYR A 80 -5.50 15.99 6.03
C TYR A 80 -4.78 17.24 6.54
N LYS A 81 -3.49 17.42 6.22
CA LYS A 81 -2.74 18.63 6.58
C LYS A 81 -3.39 19.88 5.97
N GLN A 82 -3.79 19.82 4.71
CA GLN A 82 -4.49 20.92 4.04
C GLN A 82 -5.89 21.16 4.64
N LEU A 83 -6.62 20.08 4.93
CA LEU A 83 -7.95 20.14 5.57
C LEU A 83 -7.91 20.84 6.93
N MET A 84 -6.90 20.56 7.76
CA MET A 84 -6.74 21.16 9.08
C MET A 84 -6.61 22.68 9.03
N GLY A 85 -5.99 23.24 7.99
CA GLY A 85 -5.94 24.69 7.75
C GLY A 85 -7.34 25.32 7.64
N ASN A 86 -8.32 24.56 7.15
CA ASN A 86 -9.70 24.99 6.94
C ASN A 86 -10.62 24.72 8.14
N LYS A 87 -10.08 24.30 9.30
CA LYS A 87 -10.83 23.94 10.53
C LYS A 87 -11.92 22.88 10.34
N ARG A 88 -11.86 22.11 9.26
CA ARG A 88 -12.79 21.00 8.98
C ARG A 88 -12.19 19.69 9.47
N LYS A 89 -13.05 18.75 9.87
CA LYS A 89 -12.64 17.40 10.32
C LYS A 89 -13.10 16.29 9.37
N THR A 90 -13.94 16.62 8.40
CA THR A 90 -14.45 15.70 7.38
C THR A 90 -13.67 15.89 6.09
N LEU A 91 -12.97 14.84 5.67
CA LEU A 91 -12.25 14.78 4.40
C LEU A 91 -13.25 14.55 3.26
N THR A 92 -13.15 15.34 2.20
CA THR A 92 -14.03 15.28 1.02
C THR A 92 -13.21 15.10 -0.25
N LYS A 93 -13.85 14.71 -1.37
CA LYS A 93 -13.17 14.58 -2.68
C LYS A 93 -12.38 15.84 -3.05
N ARG A 94 -13.00 17.01 -2.85
CA ARG A 94 -12.38 18.33 -3.11
C ARG A 94 -11.06 18.55 -2.37
N ASP A 95 -10.89 17.95 -1.19
CA ASP A 95 -9.63 18.05 -0.44
C ASP A 95 -8.52 17.23 -1.11
N VAL A 96 -8.86 16.06 -1.64
CA VAL A 96 -7.93 15.20 -2.39
C VAL A 96 -7.53 15.88 -3.70
N ASP A 97 -8.51 16.41 -4.44
CA ASP A 97 -8.28 17.12 -5.70
C ASP A 97 -7.31 18.31 -5.50
N ALA A 98 -7.57 19.16 -4.48
CA ALA A 98 -6.67 20.27 -4.14
C ALA A 98 -5.27 19.81 -3.70
N THR A 99 -5.16 18.63 -3.09
CA THR A 99 -3.86 18.07 -2.69
C THR A 99 -3.06 17.60 -3.89
N ILE A 100 -3.72 17.02 -4.89
CA ILE A 100 -3.11 16.59 -6.15
C ILE A 100 -2.54 17.80 -6.90
N GLU A 101 -3.30 18.90 -6.98
CA GLU A 101 -2.86 20.14 -7.64
C GLU A 101 -1.60 20.77 -7.00
N VAL A 102 -1.42 20.60 -5.69
CA VAL A 102 -0.33 21.22 -4.93
C VAL A 102 0.95 20.37 -4.93
N ILE A 103 0.83 19.04 -4.98
CA ILE A 103 1.96 18.12 -4.81
C ILE A 103 2.37 17.53 -6.18
N PRO A 104 3.52 17.93 -6.75
CA PRO A 104 3.92 17.50 -8.09
C PRO A 104 4.04 15.99 -8.25
N GLN A 105 4.42 15.28 -7.18
CA GLN A 105 4.54 13.82 -7.17
C GLN A 105 3.19 13.10 -7.34
N LEU A 106 2.06 13.81 -7.17
CA LEU A 106 0.72 13.29 -7.35
C LEU A 106 0.12 13.57 -8.74
N CYS A 107 0.83 14.27 -9.63
CA CYS A 107 0.33 14.64 -10.98
C CYS A 107 -0.11 13.42 -11.83
N PHE A 108 0.41 12.22 -11.56
CA PHE A 108 -0.06 10.99 -12.20
C PHE A 108 -1.55 10.64 -11.91
N LEU A 109 -2.16 11.33 -10.94
CA LEU A 109 -3.58 11.21 -10.58
C LEU A 109 -4.46 12.27 -11.25
N ASP A 110 -3.88 13.23 -11.99
CA ASP A 110 -4.66 14.23 -12.72
C ASP A 110 -5.55 13.52 -13.75
N GLY A 111 -6.85 13.85 -13.73
CA GLY A 111 -7.86 13.20 -14.57
C GLY A 111 -8.27 11.79 -14.13
N ALA A 112 -7.59 11.18 -13.15
CA ALA A 112 -7.92 9.82 -12.68
C ALA A 112 -9.15 9.78 -11.75
N LEU A 113 -9.53 10.92 -11.17
CA LEU A 113 -10.62 11.05 -10.20
C LEU A 113 -11.85 11.80 -10.75
N GLU A 114 -11.94 12.05 -12.05
CA GLU A 114 -13.07 12.76 -12.68
C GLU A 114 -14.39 12.00 -12.59
#